data_AF-A0A1Q8QQK5-F1
#
_entry.id   AF-A0A1Q8QQK5-F1
#
_cell.length_a   1.000
_cell.length_b   1.000
_cell.length_c   1.000
_cell.angle_alpha   90.00
_cell.angle_beta   90.00
_cell.angle_gamma   90.00
#
_symmetry.space_group_name_H-M   'P 1'
#
loop_
_entity.id
_entity.type
_entity.pdbx_description
1 polymer ?
#
loop_
_entity_poly.entity_id
_entity_poly.type
_entity_poly.pdbx_seq_one_letter_code
_entity_poly.pdbx_strand_id
1 'polypeptide(L)'
;MNQENISQEKESQWLEKLVGRDFLNKMLCSFSKSTGLKAILVDKMGKTLIATDHAIKDCRFCEMIKADDTGKKKCQRSYARACTDAAKYGEPYIFRCHAGLIMWAAPIAIDKHVGSIICGQVLMWEPEDYFLEEIEEMVKGLNVDVAAVKWSAAQLEVMSGDKVQAAADLLFVVANQIVQSGMTVLEQRRQIDSQQARLAEEIQARKRAEIAINTIESRANSINSLDKEHELRTMVRNGDKLVAQQFLKNLLVDIIGENLEDIDTVKSRIVELVVIISRAAVDGGAALNVILQENAQFYQDLHAITSTDELCSWSENMLDTFMNHVADNKNQKNLQAIQKAAEYIRKNYRNKLTIDDIAQEVYLSSCYVSRIFKQGLGCTLMEYLTQIRVEEAKTLLKNPKYNVMQVAEDSGFEDPGYFTRVFKKLEGITPSRYKQNAL
;
A
#
# COMPACT_ATOMS: atom_id res chain seq x y z
N MET A 1 16.37 41.65 -7.02
CA MET A 1 15.00 41.95 -7.52
C MET A 1 14.27 42.71 -6.42
N ASN A 2 13.98 44.00 -6.63
CA ASN A 2 13.35 44.87 -5.63
C ASN A 2 11.94 44.39 -5.25
N GLN A 3 11.56 44.57 -3.99
CA GLN A 3 10.23 44.23 -3.43
C GLN A 3 9.06 44.86 -4.20
N GLU A 4 9.28 45.95 -4.95
CA GLU A 4 8.29 46.55 -5.86
C GLU A 4 7.92 45.64 -7.06
N ASN A 5 8.86 44.84 -7.59
CA ASN A 5 8.59 43.94 -8.71
C ASN A 5 7.72 42.74 -8.28
N ILE A 6 7.88 42.27 -7.03
CA ILE A 6 7.12 41.14 -6.48
C ILE A 6 5.64 41.54 -6.21
N SER A 7 5.40 42.82 -5.92
CA SER A 7 4.04 43.37 -5.78
C SER A 7 3.34 43.52 -7.14
N GLN A 8 4.06 43.98 -8.17
CA GLN A 8 3.50 44.20 -9.51
C GLN A 8 3.16 42.90 -10.25
N GLU A 9 3.94 41.82 -10.06
CA GLU A 9 3.62 40.49 -10.60
C GLU A 9 2.34 39.92 -9.99
N LYS A 10 2.13 40.07 -8.68
CA LYS A 10 0.89 39.63 -8.01
C LYS A 10 -0.33 40.44 -8.42
N GLU A 11 -0.18 41.75 -8.65
CA GLU A 11 -1.27 42.64 -9.09
C GLU A 11 -1.63 42.51 -10.58
N SER A 12 -0.89 41.75 -11.38
CA SER A 12 -1.31 41.41 -12.76
C SER A 12 -1.89 40.00 -12.88
N GLN A 13 -1.60 39.12 -11.91
CA GLN A 13 -2.09 37.73 -11.91
C GLN A 13 -3.61 37.60 -11.79
N TRP A 14 -4.31 38.58 -11.20
CA TRP A 14 -5.76 38.52 -11.11
C TRP A 14 -6.41 38.64 -12.50
N LEU A 15 -5.84 39.43 -13.42
CA LEU A 15 -6.38 39.57 -14.78
C LEU A 15 -6.42 38.24 -15.53
N GLU A 16 -5.34 37.47 -15.42
CA GLU A 16 -5.23 36.15 -16.04
C GLU A 16 -6.12 35.11 -15.35
N LYS A 17 -6.26 35.19 -14.02
CA LYS A 17 -7.10 34.27 -13.24
C LYS A 17 -8.59 34.46 -13.46
N LEU A 18 -9.03 35.60 -13.99
CA LEU A 18 -10.42 36.02 -13.92
C LEU A 18 -11.16 35.91 -15.26
N VAL A 19 -10.66 36.55 -16.32
CA VAL A 19 -11.27 36.39 -17.67
C VAL A 19 -10.24 36.10 -18.77
N GLY A 20 -8.95 36.09 -18.42
CA GLY A 20 -7.85 35.93 -19.37
C GLY A 20 -7.53 37.22 -20.13
N ARG A 21 -6.23 37.53 -20.26
CA ARG A 21 -5.73 38.76 -20.90
C ARG A 21 -6.22 38.91 -22.35
N ASP A 22 -6.31 37.81 -23.10
CA ASP A 22 -6.70 37.83 -24.53
C ASP A 22 -8.17 38.22 -24.73
N PHE A 23 -9.07 37.71 -23.87
CA PHE A 23 -10.49 38.02 -23.95
C PHE A 23 -10.76 39.50 -23.61
N LEU A 24 -10.10 40.01 -22.56
CA LEU A 24 -10.15 41.43 -22.20
C LEU A 24 -9.62 42.30 -23.33
N ASN A 25 -8.47 41.95 -23.90
CA ASN A 25 -7.91 42.67 -25.03
C ASN A 25 -8.87 42.70 -26.23
N LYS A 26 -9.49 41.56 -26.57
CA LYS A 26 -10.46 41.45 -27.67
C LYS A 26 -11.68 42.32 -27.45
N MET A 27 -12.25 42.34 -26.23
CA MET A 27 -13.41 43.19 -25.91
C MET A 27 -13.07 44.67 -26.00
N LEU A 28 -11.97 45.10 -25.38
CA LEU A 28 -11.55 46.51 -25.42
C LEU A 28 -11.24 46.95 -26.86
N CYS A 29 -10.64 46.08 -27.67
CA CYS A 29 -10.39 46.36 -29.08
C CYS A 29 -11.67 46.45 -29.89
N SER A 30 -12.65 45.59 -29.63
CA SER A 30 -13.95 45.62 -30.31
C SER A 30 -14.69 46.91 -29.96
N PHE A 31 -14.75 47.26 -28.67
CA PHE A 31 -15.30 48.53 -28.20
C PHE A 31 -14.61 49.72 -28.87
N SER A 32 -13.27 49.74 -28.87
CA SER A 32 -12.50 50.85 -29.46
C SER A 32 -12.82 50.99 -30.95
N LYS A 33 -12.76 49.89 -31.72
CA LYS A 33 -13.07 49.91 -33.16
C LYS A 33 -14.51 50.34 -33.47
N SER A 34 -15.48 49.96 -32.63
CA SER A 34 -16.89 50.31 -32.84
C SER A 34 -17.22 51.76 -32.47
N THR A 35 -16.50 52.34 -31.51
CA THR A 35 -16.80 53.70 -31.01
C THR A 35 -15.85 54.76 -31.56
N GLY A 36 -14.70 54.38 -32.11
CA GLY A 36 -13.62 55.30 -32.46
C GLY A 36 -12.81 55.79 -31.25
N LEU A 37 -13.15 55.34 -30.03
CA LEU A 37 -12.57 55.85 -28.80
C LEU A 37 -11.45 54.96 -28.28
N LYS A 38 -10.44 55.58 -27.70
CA LYS A 38 -9.33 54.86 -27.07
C LYS A 38 -9.80 54.27 -25.73
N ALA A 39 -9.77 52.94 -25.58
CA ALA A 39 -9.99 52.28 -24.30
C ALA A 39 -8.73 51.56 -23.80
N ILE A 40 -8.40 51.72 -22.51
CA ILE A 40 -7.27 51.04 -21.85
C ILE A 40 -7.72 50.45 -20.51
N LEU A 41 -7.06 49.39 -20.06
CA LEU A 41 -7.26 48.85 -18.72
C LEU A 41 -6.15 49.31 -17.81
N VAL A 42 -6.48 49.82 -16.63
CA VAL A 42 -5.51 50.25 -15.61
C VAL A 42 -5.76 49.55 -14.28
N ASP A 43 -4.71 49.40 -13.47
CA ASP A 43 -4.85 49.01 -12.07
C ASP A 43 -5.38 50.18 -11.20
N LYS A 44 -5.66 49.90 -9.93
CA LYS A 44 -6.05 50.90 -8.91
C LYS A 44 -5.05 52.06 -8.77
N MET A 45 -3.78 51.89 -9.16
CA MET A 45 -2.73 52.91 -9.13
C MET A 45 -2.61 53.65 -10.48
N GLY A 46 -3.55 53.43 -11.40
CA GLY A 46 -3.63 54.05 -12.71
C GLY A 46 -2.61 53.53 -13.72
N LYS A 47 -1.83 52.49 -13.40
CA LYS A 47 -0.83 51.91 -14.32
C LYS A 47 -1.56 51.10 -15.38
N THR A 48 -1.23 51.33 -16.65
CA THR A 48 -1.80 50.58 -17.77
C THR A 48 -1.39 49.11 -17.73
N LEU A 49 -2.39 48.23 -17.72
CA LEU A 49 -2.26 46.77 -17.77
C LEU A 49 -2.50 46.22 -19.19
N ILE A 50 -3.45 46.81 -19.91
CA ILE A 50 -3.78 46.48 -21.31
C ILE A 50 -3.95 47.78 -22.09
N ALA A 51 -3.24 47.89 -23.21
CA ALA A 51 -3.36 48.97 -24.18
C ALA A 51 -3.87 48.42 -25.51
N THR A 52 -4.85 49.11 -26.10
CA THR A 52 -5.47 48.75 -27.40
C THR A 52 -4.78 49.45 -28.58
N ASP A 53 -3.47 49.73 -28.51
CA ASP A 53 -2.77 50.62 -29.47
C ASP A 53 -2.79 50.09 -30.91
N HIS A 54 -2.96 48.78 -31.07
CA HIS A 54 -3.13 48.11 -32.36
C HIS A 54 -4.55 48.27 -32.96
N ALA A 55 -5.53 48.69 -32.16
CA ALA A 55 -6.88 49.00 -32.60
C ALA A 55 -7.04 50.50 -32.84
N ILE A 56 -6.75 51.31 -31.82
CA ILE A 56 -6.80 52.78 -31.85
C ILE A 56 -5.62 53.30 -31.05
N LYS A 57 -4.81 54.18 -31.65
CA LYS A 57 -3.69 54.84 -30.95
C LYS A 57 -4.20 55.96 -30.06
N ASP A 58 -3.35 56.45 -29.16
CA ASP A 58 -3.63 57.71 -28.50
C ASP A 58 -3.80 58.83 -29.54
N CYS A 59 -4.67 59.81 -29.27
CA CYS A 59 -4.71 61.02 -30.09
C CYS A 59 -3.34 61.73 -30.03
N ARG A 60 -3.00 62.47 -31.09
CA ARG A 60 -1.70 63.17 -31.19
C ARG A 60 -1.39 64.04 -29.98
N PHE A 61 -2.41 64.70 -29.42
CA PHE A 61 -2.28 65.46 -28.18
C PHE A 61 -1.77 64.58 -27.02
N CYS A 62 -2.43 63.45 -26.75
CA CYS A 62 -2.02 62.54 -25.70
C CYS A 62 -0.65 61.88 -25.95
N GLU A 63 -0.30 61.58 -27.20
CA GLU A 63 1.03 61.06 -27.56
C GLU A 63 2.13 62.05 -27.15
N MET A 64 1.95 63.34 -27.44
CA MET A 64 2.89 64.39 -27.06
C MET A 64 3.02 64.55 -25.55
N ILE A 65 1.89 64.55 -24.81
CA ILE A 65 1.92 64.64 -23.34
C ILE A 65 2.60 63.42 -22.71
N LYS A 66 2.36 62.22 -23.24
CA LYS A 66 2.93 60.96 -22.71
C LYS A 66 4.38 60.71 -23.13
N ALA A 67 4.90 61.46 -24.10
CA ALA A 67 6.31 61.41 -24.49
C ALA A 67 7.25 61.95 -23.40
N ASP A 68 6.75 62.85 -22.55
CA ASP A 68 7.45 63.33 -21.36
C ASP A 68 7.15 62.44 -20.13
N ASP A 69 8.18 62.05 -19.37
CA ASP A 69 8.02 61.18 -18.20
C ASP A 69 7.17 61.81 -17.09
N THR A 70 7.24 63.14 -16.92
CA THR A 70 6.41 63.87 -15.95
C THR A 70 4.95 63.88 -16.42
N GLY A 71 4.71 64.10 -17.71
CA GLY A 71 3.39 64.03 -18.34
C GLY A 71 2.77 62.64 -18.24
N LYS A 72 3.55 61.58 -18.48
CA LYS A 72 3.13 60.18 -18.28
C LYS A 72 2.74 59.90 -16.82
N LYS A 73 3.53 60.38 -15.84
CA LYS A 73 3.20 60.24 -14.41
C LYS A 73 1.94 61.03 -14.03
N LYS A 74 1.75 62.23 -14.57
CA LYS A 74 0.52 63.02 -14.36
C LYS A 74 -0.71 62.35 -14.98
N CYS A 75 -0.58 61.72 -16.17
CA CYS A 75 -1.62 60.87 -16.76
C CYS A 75 -2.00 59.73 -15.80
N GLN A 76 -1.01 58.97 -15.34
CA GLN A 76 -1.23 57.84 -14.43
C GLN A 76 -1.96 58.26 -13.15
N ARG A 77 -1.56 59.38 -12.54
CA ARG A 77 -2.23 59.93 -11.34
C ARG A 77 -3.69 60.33 -11.61
N SER A 78 -3.95 60.89 -12.79
CA SER A 78 -5.33 61.21 -13.22
C SER A 78 -6.18 59.94 -13.28
N TYR A 79 -5.64 58.87 -13.85
CA TYR A 79 -6.32 57.57 -13.93
C TYR A 79 -6.54 56.95 -12.54
N ALA A 80 -5.53 56.97 -11.67
CA ALA A 80 -5.64 56.42 -10.31
C ALA A 80 -6.76 57.11 -9.50
N ARG A 81 -6.84 58.44 -9.60
CA ARG A 81 -7.92 59.22 -8.97
C ARG A 81 -9.28 58.82 -9.54
N ALA A 82 -9.41 58.79 -10.87
CA ALA A 82 -10.66 58.41 -11.52
C ALA A 82 -11.08 56.98 -11.19
N CYS A 83 -10.14 56.04 -11.06
CA CYS A 83 -10.41 54.67 -10.61
C CYS A 83 -11.00 54.66 -9.19
N THR A 84 -10.43 55.46 -8.30
CA THR A 84 -10.89 55.57 -6.91
C THR A 84 -12.32 56.13 -6.85
N ASP A 85 -12.60 57.19 -7.62
CA ASP A 85 -13.93 57.80 -7.68
C ASP A 85 -14.96 56.86 -8.33
N ALA A 86 -14.63 56.23 -9.47
CA ALA A 86 -15.49 55.24 -10.12
C ALA A 86 -15.81 54.05 -9.22
N ALA A 87 -14.81 53.55 -8.47
CA ALA A 87 -15.00 52.48 -7.50
C ALA A 87 -15.90 52.89 -6.34
N LYS A 88 -15.76 54.13 -5.86
CA LYS A 88 -16.55 54.68 -4.76
C LYS A 88 -18.02 54.78 -5.11
N TYR A 89 -18.34 55.23 -6.32
CA TYR A 89 -19.72 55.39 -6.78
C TYR A 89 -20.31 54.09 -7.37
N GLY A 90 -19.46 53.16 -7.80
CA GLY A 90 -19.90 51.91 -8.42
C GLY A 90 -20.46 52.09 -9.84
N GLU A 91 -20.20 53.25 -10.46
CA GLU A 91 -20.69 53.65 -11.78
C GLU A 91 -19.57 54.35 -12.57
N PRO A 92 -19.73 54.55 -13.89
CA PRO A 92 -18.75 55.28 -14.68
C PRO A 92 -18.52 56.69 -14.14
N TYR A 93 -17.26 57.05 -13.93
CA TYR A 93 -16.89 58.39 -13.49
C TYR A 93 -16.28 59.17 -14.65
N ILE A 94 -16.99 60.19 -15.14
CA ILE A 94 -16.52 61.13 -16.16
C ILE A 94 -15.70 62.22 -15.49
N PHE A 95 -14.49 62.49 -16.00
CA PHE A 95 -13.54 63.43 -15.42
C PHE A 95 -12.72 64.18 -16.48
N ARG A 96 -12.27 65.39 -16.11
CA ARG A 96 -11.26 66.15 -16.87
C ARG A 96 -9.86 65.71 -16.42
N CYS A 97 -9.02 65.25 -17.35
CA CYS A 97 -7.66 64.84 -17.05
C CYS A 97 -6.76 66.05 -16.76
N HIS A 98 -5.55 65.82 -16.24
CA HIS A 98 -4.62 66.91 -15.91
C HIS A 98 -4.23 67.82 -17.09
N ALA A 99 -4.38 67.34 -18.33
CA ALA A 99 -4.07 68.09 -19.55
C ALA A 99 -5.34 68.64 -20.23
N GLY A 100 -6.50 68.56 -19.57
CA GLY A 100 -7.71 69.26 -19.98
C GLY A 100 -8.73 68.44 -20.77
N LEU A 101 -8.41 67.21 -21.19
CA LEU A 101 -9.33 66.36 -21.97
C LEU A 101 -10.37 65.64 -21.11
N ILE A 102 -11.53 65.36 -21.69
CA ILE A 102 -12.57 64.56 -21.06
C ILE A 102 -12.28 63.06 -21.25
N MET A 103 -12.37 62.36 -20.14
CA MET A 103 -12.14 60.93 -20.00
C MET A 103 -13.20 60.35 -19.06
N TRP A 104 -13.34 59.04 -19.03
CA TRP A 104 -14.14 58.36 -18.03
C TRP A 104 -13.53 57.03 -17.61
N ALA A 105 -13.84 56.62 -16.39
CA ALA A 105 -13.41 55.38 -15.79
C ALA A 105 -14.62 54.49 -15.51
N ALA A 106 -14.69 53.31 -16.15
CA ALA A 106 -15.65 52.28 -15.84
C ALA A 106 -15.02 51.27 -14.86
N PRO A 107 -15.56 51.09 -13.64
CA PRO A 107 -14.91 50.30 -12.60
C PRO A 107 -15.03 48.79 -12.88
N ILE A 108 -13.97 48.03 -12.57
CA ILE A 108 -13.98 46.56 -12.49
C ILE A 108 -13.75 46.19 -11.02
N ALA A 109 -14.82 45.75 -10.35
CA ALA A 109 -14.83 45.42 -8.93
C ALA A 109 -15.27 43.98 -8.70
N ILE A 110 -14.46 43.20 -7.98
CA ILE A 110 -14.70 41.79 -7.65
C ILE A 110 -14.26 41.60 -6.22
N ASP A 111 -15.21 41.52 -5.29
CA ASP A 111 -15.07 41.63 -3.82
C ASP A 111 -14.45 42.95 -3.32
N LYS A 112 -13.36 43.43 -3.95
CA LYS A 112 -12.73 44.74 -3.79
C LYS A 112 -12.46 45.37 -5.17
N HIS A 113 -12.20 46.68 -5.20
CA HIS A 113 -11.83 47.37 -6.43
C HIS A 113 -10.46 46.89 -6.94
N VAL A 114 -10.41 46.45 -8.20
CA VAL A 114 -9.20 45.86 -8.78
C VAL A 114 -8.57 46.76 -9.84
N GLY A 115 -9.39 47.51 -10.58
CA GLY A 115 -8.95 48.49 -11.58
C GLY A 115 -10.13 49.08 -12.36
N SER A 116 -9.84 49.87 -13.40
CA SER A 116 -10.90 50.45 -14.24
C SER A 116 -10.52 50.40 -15.72
N ILE A 117 -11.53 50.38 -16.59
CA ILE A 117 -11.36 50.68 -18.00
C ILE A 117 -11.42 52.20 -18.15
N ILE A 118 -10.34 52.80 -18.65
CA ILE A 118 -10.28 54.23 -18.95
C ILE A 118 -10.55 54.44 -20.44
N CYS A 119 -11.43 55.37 -20.76
CA CYS A 119 -11.74 55.75 -22.14
C CYS A 119 -11.94 57.26 -22.29
N GLY A 120 -11.82 57.77 -23.51
CA GLY A 120 -12.03 59.18 -23.84
C GLY A 120 -11.01 59.70 -24.84
N GLN A 121 -10.34 60.80 -24.46
CA GLN A 121 -9.45 61.63 -25.28
C GLN A 121 -10.22 62.53 -26.23
N VAL A 122 -11.30 63.11 -25.69
CA VAL A 122 -12.24 63.96 -26.44
C VAL A 122 -12.40 65.31 -25.75
N LEU A 123 -12.96 66.26 -26.49
CA LEU A 123 -13.52 67.49 -25.94
C LEU A 123 -15.04 67.37 -25.90
N MET A 124 -15.68 68.08 -24.97
CA MET A 124 -17.14 68.16 -24.91
C MET A 124 -17.72 69.46 -25.48
N TRP A 125 -16.83 70.38 -25.84
CA TRP A 125 -17.13 71.69 -26.41
C TRP A 125 -16.02 72.05 -27.39
N GLU A 126 -16.30 72.97 -28.31
CA GLU A 126 -15.29 73.45 -29.23
C GLU A 126 -14.18 74.19 -28.46
N PRO A 127 -12.90 73.98 -28.79
CA PRO A 127 -11.79 74.61 -28.08
C PRO A 127 -11.72 76.10 -28.45
N GLU A 128 -12.31 76.94 -27.60
CA GLU A 128 -12.21 78.40 -27.68
C GLU A 128 -10.79 78.90 -27.33
N ASP A 129 -10.46 80.13 -27.73
CA ASP A 129 -9.13 80.73 -27.50
C ASP A 129 -8.69 80.65 -26.03
N TYR A 130 -9.61 80.88 -25.10
CA TYR A 130 -9.35 80.76 -23.66
C TYR A 130 -8.92 79.35 -23.23
N PHE A 131 -9.54 78.31 -23.79
CA PHE A 131 -9.13 76.93 -23.51
C PHE A 131 -7.73 76.64 -24.06
N LEU A 132 -7.38 77.18 -25.23
CA LEU A 132 -6.04 77.05 -25.80
C LEU A 132 -4.98 77.79 -24.97
N GLU A 133 -5.34 78.89 -24.32
CA GLU A 133 -4.51 79.57 -23.32
C GLU A 133 -4.36 78.73 -22.03
N GLU A 134 -5.45 78.16 -21.52
CA GLU A 134 -5.41 77.27 -20.34
C GLU A 134 -4.47 76.06 -20.56
N ILE A 135 -4.41 75.51 -21.77
CA ILE A 135 -3.52 74.37 -22.08
C ILE A 135 -2.08 74.68 -21.74
N GLU A 136 -1.60 75.91 -21.99
CA GLU A 136 -0.22 76.31 -21.69
C GLU A 136 0.09 76.21 -20.21
N GLU A 137 -0.85 76.61 -19.34
CA GLU A 137 -0.71 76.45 -17.90
C GLU A 137 -0.86 74.98 -17.46
N MET A 138 -1.73 74.19 -18.10
CA MET A 138 -1.92 72.76 -17.75
C MET A 138 -0.70 71.90 -18.08
N VAL A 139 -0.01 72.21 -19.19
CA VAL A 139 1.19 71.47 -19.63
C VAL A 139 2.48 72.10 -19.12
N LYS A 140 2.38 73.15 -18.29
CA LYS A 140 3.52 73.82 -17.68
C LYS A 140 4.40 72.84 -16.90
N GLY A 141 5.70 72.94 -17.15
CA GLY A 141 6.71 72.05 -16.56
C GLY A 141 6.81 70.67 -17.23
N LEU A 142 6.13 70.44 -18.36
CA LEU A 142 6.38 69.29 -19.23
C LEU A 142 7.36 69.68 -20.34
N ASN A 143 8.24 68.75 -20.74
CA ASN A 143 9.15 68.97 -21.87
C ASN A 143 8.43 68.70 -23.21
N VAL A 144 7.52 69.61 -23.60
CA VAL A 144 6.69 69.48 -24.81
C VAL A 144 6.68 70.78 -25.62
N ASP A 145 6.50 70.66 -26.93
CA ASP A 145 6.26 71.82 -27.81
C ASP A 145 4.82 72.33 -27.60
N VAL A 146 4.68 73.39 -26.82
CA VAL A 146 3.39 73.99 -26.45
C VAL A 146 2.58 74.41 -27.68
N ALA A 147 3.23 74.98 -28.71
CA ALA A 147 2.53 75.42 -29.92
C ALA A 147 1.95 74.22 -30.68
N ALA A 148 2.73 73.14 -30.82
CA ALA A 148 2.27 71.90 -31.43
C ALA A 148 1.19 71.18 -30.58
N VAL A 149 1.24 71.29 -29.25
CA VAL A 149 0.21 70.77 -28.35
C VAL A 149 -1.11 71.53 -28.53
N LYS A 150 -1.07 72.88 -28.53
CA LYS A 150 -2.26 73.71 -28.78
C LYS A 150 -2.85 73.42 -30.16
N TRP A 151 -2.01 73.31 -31.19
CA TRP A 151 -2.46 72.95 -32.54
C TRP A 151 -3.13 71.57 -32.55
N SER A 152 -2.54 70.58 -31.87
CA SER A 152 -3.13 69.23 -31.79
C SER A 152 -4.45 69.23 -31.01
N ALA A 153 -4.60 70.08 -29.99
CA ALA A 153 -5.84 70.22 -29.23
C ALA A 153 -6.98 70.79 -30.07
N ALA A 154 -6.68 71.76 -30.95
CA ALA A 154 -7.66 72.32 -31.89
C ALA A 154 -8.18 71.31 -32.93
N GLN A 155 -7.50 70.17 -33.10
CA GLN A 155 -7.88 69.10 -34.02
C GLN A 155 -8.59 67.93 -33.32
N LEU A 156 -8.86 68.02 -32.02
CA LEU A 156 -9.51 66.94 -31.28
C LEU A 156 -10.99 66.83 -31.65
N GLU A 157 -11.49 65.60 -31.61
CA GLU A 157 -12.90 65.32 -31.80
C GLU A 157 -13.73 65.91 -30.64
N VAL A 158 -14.77 66.65 -30.99
CA VAL A 158 -15.76 67.21 -30.06
C VAL A 158 -16.97 66.27 -30.01
N MET A 159 -17.29 65.78 -28.81
CA MET A 159 -18.41 64.89 -28.54
C MET A 159 -19.43 65.57 -27.62
N SER A 160 -20.72 65.47 -27.93
CA SER A 160 -21.76 65.96 -27.02
C SER A 160 -21.78 65.18 -25.70
N GLY A 161 -22.29 65.80 -24.64
CA GLY A 161 -22.47 65.13 -23.34
C GLY A 161 -23.27 63.84 -23.43
N ASP A 162 -24.33 63.81 -24.23
CA ASP A 162 -25.15 62.61 -24.44
C ASP A 162 -24.33 61.46 -25.07
N LYS A 163 -23.44 61.78 -26.03
CA LYS A 163 -22.54 60.78 -26.63
C LYS A 163 -21.50 60.28 -25.63
N VAL A 164 -20.95 61.17 -24.80
CA VAL A 164 -20.00 60.79 -23.73
C VAL A 164 -20.69 59.86 -22.74
N GLN A 165 -21.90 60.19 -22.31
CA GLN A 165 -22.66 59.37 -21.37
C GLN A 165 -23.00 58.01 -21.99
N ALA A 166 -23.51 57.97 -23.22
CA ALA A 166 -23.81 56.71 -23.90
C ALA A 166 -22.57 55.82 -24.08
N ALA A 167 -21.41 56.40 -24.38
CA ALA A 167 -20.15 55.67 -24.48
C ALA A 167 -19.67 55.15 -23.11
N ALA A 168 -19.88 55.93 -22.05
CA ALA A 168 -19.59 55.52 -20.68
C ALA A 168 -20.49 54.36 -20.22
N ASP A 169 -21.79 54.42 -20.50
CA ASP A 169 -22.76 53.38 -20.17
C ASP A 169 -22.46 52.08 -20.93
N LEU A 170 -22.14 52.17 -22.23
CA LEU A 170 -21.74 51.01 -23.02
C LEU A 170 -20.46 50.37 -22.46
N LEU A 171 -19.47 51.18 -22.09
CA LEU A 171 -18.23 50.69 -21.49
C LEU A 171 -18.49 50.04 -20.13
N PHE A 172 -19.46 50.54 -19.37
CA PHE A 172 -19.90 49.95 -18.10
C PHE A 172 -20.53 48.58 -18.29
N VAL A 173 -21.38 48.40 -19.31
CA VAL A 173 -21.94 47.08 -19.66
C VAL A 173 -20.81 46.09 -19.98
N VAL A 174 -19.80 46.52 -20.74
CA VAL A 174 -18.61 45.70 -21.03
C VAL A 174 -17.83 45.37 -19.74
N ALA A 175 -17.62 46.35 -18.86
CA ALA A 175 -16.96 46.17 -17.57
C ALA A 175 -17.72 45.19 -16.64
N ASN A 176 -19.05 45.25 -16.60
CA ASN A 176 -19.87 44.34 -15.81
C ASN A 176 -19.88 42.92 -16.39
N GLN A 177 -19.90 42.76 -17.72
CA GLN A 177 -19.80 41.45 -18.35
C GLN A 177 -18.46 40.77 -18.04
N ILE A 178 -17.37 41.55 -18.00
CA ILE A 178 -16.05 41.09 -17.54
C ILE A 178 -16.14 40.54 -16.12
N VAL A 179 -16.74 41.30 -15.20
CA VAL A 179 -16.91 40.90 -13.80
C VAL A 179 -17.73 39.62 -13.67
N GLN A 180 -18.90 39.54 -14.31
CA GLN A 180 -19.78 38.37 -14.23
C GLN A 180 -19.13 37.10 -14.79
N SER A 181 -18.44 37.22 -15.92
CA SER A 181 -17.75 36.08 -16.55
C SER A 181 -16.66 35.54 -15.62
N GLY A 182 -15.90 36.43 -14.96
CA GLY A 182 -14.87 36.00 -14.04
C GLY A 182 -15.37 35.47 -12.69
N MET A 183 -16.50 35.98 -12.17
CA MET A 183 -17.12 35.39 -10.97
C MET A 183 -17.55 33.93 -11.20
N THR A 184 -18.07 33.63 -12.39
CA THR A 184 -18.46 32.25 -12.77
C THR A 184 -17.26 31.30 -12.76
N VAL A 185 -16.12 31.75 -13.31
CA VAL A 185 -14.86 30.98 -13.31
C VAL A 185 -14.34 30.75 -11.89
N LEU A 186 -14.39 31.78 -11.04
CA LEU A 186 -13.97 31.67 -9.64
C LEU A 186 -14.85 30.70 -8.84
N GLU A 187 -16.17 30.73 -9.05
CA GLU A 187 -17.10 29.82 -8.38
C GLU A 187 -16.89 28.36 -8.83
N GLN A 188 -16.73 28.12 -10.13
CA GLN A 188 -16.38 26.79 -10.65
C GLN A 188 -15.09 26.26 -10.06
N ARG A 189 -14.06 27.11 -9.96
CA ARG A 189 -12.78 26.72 -9.38
C ARG A 189 -12.91 26.40 -7.89
N ARG A 190 -13.67 27.20 -7.14
CA ARG A 190 -13.96 26.92 -5.73
C ARG A 190 -14.66 25.57 -5.54
N GLN A 191 -15.59 25.23 -6.44
CA GLN A 191 -16.25 23.92 -6.43
C GLN A 191 -15.28 22.79 -6.75
N ILE A 192 -14.40 22.95 -7.74
CA ILE A 192 -13.34 21.98 -8.07
C ILE A 192 -12.40 21.78 -6.88
N ASP A 193 -11.88 22.85 -6.30
CA ASP A 193 -10.97 22.79 -5.15
C ASP A 193 -11.64 22.09 -3.96
N SER A 194 -12.92 22.38 -3.70
CA SER A 194 -13.72 21.70 -2.67
C SER A 194 -13.92 20.20 -2.96
N GLN A 195 -14.19 19.84 -4.21
CA GLN A 195 -14.30 18.44 -4.63
C GLN A 195 -12.97 17.70 -4.51
N GLN A 196 -11.86 18.32 -4.91
CA GLN A 196 -10.51 17.76 -4.78
C GLN A 196 -10.14 17.54 -3.30
N ALA A 197 -10.48 18.48 -2.42
CA ALA A 197 -10.27 18.32 -0.99
C ALA A 197 -11.05 17.11 -0.43
N ARG A 198 -12.34 16.97 -0.79
CA ARG A 198 -13.15 15.80 -0.41
C ARG A 198 -12.59 14.49 -0.95
N LEU A 199 -12.15 14.47 -2.21
CA LEU A 199 -11.52 13.29 -2.81
C LEU A 199 -10.21 12.91 -2.08
N ALA A 200 -9.39 13.89 -1.73
CA ALA A 200 -8.16 13.66 -0.99
C ALA A 200 -8.42 13.09 0.41
N GLU A 201 -9.40 13.64 1.14
CA GLU A 201 -9.84 13.10 2.43
C GLU A 201 -10.34 11.66 2.32
N GLU A 202 -11.16 11.36 1.31
CA GLU A 202 -11.69 10.01 1.06
C GLU A 202 -10.58 9.02 0.67
N ILE A 203 -9.64 9.42 -0.20
CA ILE A 203 -8.45 8.61 -0.54
C ILE A 203 -7.62 8.34 0.71
N GLN A 204 -7.41 9.35 1.55
CA GLN A 204 -6.64 9.18 2.78
C GLN A 204 -7.38 8.28 3.79
N ALA A 205 -8.70 8.40 3.90
CA ALA A 205 -9.54 7.54 4.72
C ALA A 205 -9.45 6.08 4.26
N ARG A 206 -9.55 5.83 2.94
CA ARG A 206 -9.38 4.50 2.35
C ARG A 206 -7.99 3.93 2.59
N LYS A 207 -6.93 4.71 2.38
CA LYS A 207 -5.56 4.28 2.70
C LYS A 207 -5.38 3.95 4.18
N ARG A 208 -5.96 4.72 5.10
CA ARG A 208 -5.91 4.40 6.54
C ARG A 208 -6.68 3.11 6.86
N ALA A 209 -7.84 2.90 6.23
CA ALA A 209 -8.61 1.67 6.38
C ALA A 209 -7.87 0.46 5.81
N GLU A 210 -7.23 0.60 4.65
CA GLU A 210 -6.39 -0.42 4.02
C GLU A 210 -5.17 -0.76 4.89
N ILE A 211 -4.45 0.24 5.42
CA ILE A 211 -3.36 0.01 6.39
C ILE A 211 -3.89 -0.69 7.64
N ALA A 212 -5.06 -0.30 8.16
CA ALA A 212 -5.65 -0.94 9.34
C ALA A 212 -6.04 -2.40 9.05
N ILE A 213 -6.62 -2.70 7.88
CA ILE A 213 -6.92 -4.07 7.42
C ILE A 213 -5.63 -4.87 7.27
N ASN A 214 -4.62 -4.36 6.58
CA ASN A 214 -3.33 -5.02 6.42
C ASN A 214 -2.59 -5.21 7.77
N THR A 215 -2.79 -4.31 8.73
CA THR A 215 -2.24 -4.45 10.09
C THR A 215 -3.01 -5.50 10.90
N ILE A 216 -4.31 -5.65 10.68
CA ILE A 216 -5.15 -6.68 11.31
C ILE A 216 -4.87 -8.06 10.68
N GLU A 217 -4.74 -8.14 9.36
CA GLU A 217 -4.36 -9.35 8.61
C GLU A 217 -2.93 -9.79 8.95
N SER A 218 -1.95 -8.88 8.99
CA SER A 218 -0.58 -9.23 9.42
C SER A 218 -0.51 -9.63 10.90
N ARG A 219 -1.34 -9.07 11.78
CA ARG A 219 -1.45 -9.56 13.19
C ARG A 219 -2.14 -10.90 13.29
N ALA A 220 -3.21 -11.14 12.53
CA ALA A 220 -3.90 -12.44 12.50
C ALA A 220 -3.00 -13.54 11.91
N ASN A 221 -2.18 -13.21 10.91
CA ASN A 221 -1.23 -14.14 10.29
C ASN A 221 0.03 -14.37 11.14
N SER A 222 0.55 -13.33 11.83
CA SER A 222 1.64 -13.49 12.79
C SER A 222 1.23 -14.32 14.02
N ILE A 223 -0.04 -14.23 14.45
CA ILE A 223 -0.59 -15.08 15.50
C ILE A 223 -0.85 -16.52 14.98
N ASN A 224 -1.27 -16.69 13.73
CA ASN A 224 -1.44 -18.02 13.10
C ASN A 224 -0.11 -18.75 12.77
N SER A 225 1.00 -18.05 12.51
CA SER A 225 2.28 -18.69 12.11
C SER A 225 2.90 -19.54 13.23
N LEU A 226 2.87 -19.05 14.48
CA LEU A 226 3.48 -19.76 15.62
C LEU A 226 2.69 -21.03 16.00
N ASP A 227 1.36 -20.98 15.93
CA ASP A 227 0.51 -22.15 16.20
C ASP A 227 0.71 -23.21 15.10
N LYS A 228 0.76 -22.79 13.83
CA LYS A 228 1.02 -23.70 12.70
C LYS A 228 2.41 -24.34 12.77
N GLU A 229 3.43 -23.57 13.16
CA GLU A 229 4.79 -24.10 13.39
C GLU A 229 4.82 -25.13 14.54
N HIS A 230 4.08 -24.89 15.62
CA HIS A 230 3.97 -25.84 16.73
C HIS A 230 3.28 -27.15 16.32
N GLU A 231 2.23 -27.06 15.50
CA GLU A 231 1.53 -28.21 14.94
C GLU A 231 2.44 -29.03 14.04
N LEU A 232 3.13 -28.39 13.08
CA LEU A 232 4.07 -29.06 12.19
C LEU A 232 5.20 -29.75 12.97
N ARG A 233 5.77 -29.07 13.97
CA ARG A 233 6.78 -29.65 14.87
C ARG A 233 6.25 -30.92 15.55
N THR A 234 5.01 -30.89 16.02
CA THR A 234 4.37 -32.03 16.69
C THR A 234 4.19 -33.22 15.74
N MET A 235 3.71 -32.97 14.52
CA MET A 235 3.54 -33.99 13.49
C MET A 235 4.86 -34.66 13.11
N VAL A 236 5.92 -33.85 12.92
CA VAL A 236 7.26 -34.35 12.58
C VAL A 236 7.83 -35.20 13.71
N ARG A 237 7.77 -34.69 14.95
CA ARG A 237 8.24 -35.42 16.14
C ARG A 237 7.56 -36.79 16.30
N ASN A 238 6.27 -36.88 15.97
CA ASN A 238 5.50 -38.12 16.12
C ASN A 238 5.72 -39.12 14.96
N GLY A 239 6.22 -38.63 13.82
CA GLY A 239 6.40 -39.43 12.60
C GLY A 239 5.16 -39.46 11.69
N ASP A 240 4.24 -38.51 11.81
CA ASP A 240 2.98 -38.46 11.06
C ASP A 240 3.16 -37.93 9.63
N LYS A 241 3.91 -38.68 8.81
CA LYS A 241 4.43 -38.26 7.49
C LYS A 241 3.39 -37.65 6.55
N LEU A 242 2.28 -38.34 6.30
CA LEU A 242 1.24 -37.88 5.37
C LEU A 242 0.58 -36.57 5.84
N VAL A 243 0.34 -36.45 7.14
CA VAL A 243 -0.29 -35.26 7.73
C VAL A 243 0.69 -34.07 7.67
N ALA A 244 1.95 -34.30 8.02
CA ALA A 244 3.00 -33.28 7.95
C ALA A 244 3.19 -32.76 6.52
N GLN A 245 3.17 -33.63 5.51
CA GLN A 245 3.29 -33.24 4.11
C GLN A 245 2.13 -32.35 3.64
N GLN A 246 0.88 -32.73 3.95
CA GLN A 246 -0.27 -31.90 3.60
C GLN A 246 -0.24 -30.56 4.31
N PHE A 247 0.16 -30.55 5.58
CA PHE A 247 0.27 -29.35 6.38
C PHE A 247 1.34 -28.39 5.83
N LEU A 248 2.51 -28.92 5.46
CA LEU A 248 3.58 -28.13 4.84
C LEU A 248 3.13 -27.49 3.53
N LYS A 249 2.42 -28.21 2.65
CA LYS A 249 1.90 -27.64 1.40
C LYS A 249 1.01 -26.43 1.65
N ASN A 250 0.11 -26.52 2.63
CA ASN A 250 -0.76 -25.40 3.00
C ASN A 250 0.06 -24.22 3.55
N LEU A 251 1.07 -24.50 4.39
CA LEU A 251 1.95 -23.48 4.95
C LEU A 251 2.78 -22.75 3.88
N LEU A 252 3.24 -23.48 2.85
CA LEU A 252 3.96 -22.89 1.72
C LEU A 252 3.08 -21.93 0.91
N VAL A 253 1.80 -22.28 0.71
CA VAL A 253 0.82 -21.37 0.05
C VAL A 253 0.70 -20.07 0.84
N ASP A 254 0.58 -20.14 2.17
CA ASP A 254 0.49 -18.95 3.01
C ASP A 254 1.79 -18.10 2.93
N ILE A 255 2.96 -18.73 3.05
CA ILE A 255 4.26 -18.05 3.03
C ILE A 255 4.53 -17.36 1.69
N ILE A 256 4.22 -18.03 0.57
CA ILE A 256 4.43 -17.50 -0.78
C ILE A 256 3.39 -16.42 -1.09
N GLY A 257 2.13 -16.64 -0.73
CA GLY A 257 1.04 -15.70 -0.95
C GLY A 257 1.25 -14.35 -0.26
N GLU A 258 1.89 -14.33 0.91
CA GLU A 258 2.23 -13.12 1.67
C GLU A 258 3.43 -12.34 1.11
N ASN A 259 4.28 -12.96 0.29
CA ASN A 259 5.59 -12.40 -0.12
C ASN A 259 5.83 -12.49 -1.64
N LEU A 260 4.79 -12.22 -2.44
CA LEU A 260 4.76 -12.42 -3.90
C LEU A 260 5.88 -11.72 -4.70
N GLU A 261 6.54 -10.71 -4.14
CA GLU A 261 7.46 -9.84 -4.89
C GLU A 261 8.96 -10.11 -4.65
N ASP A 262 9.34 -10.91 -3.65
CA ASP A 262 10.75 -11.18 -3.34
C ASP A 262 11.01 -12.63 -2.87
N ILE A 263 11.66 -13.40 -3.75
CA ILE A 263 12.02 -14.79 -3.49
C ILE A 263 13.02 -14.94 -2.34
N ASP A 264 13.88 -13.95 -2.09
CA ASP A 264 14.89 -14.05 -1.03
C ASP A 264 14.25 -13.88 0.36
N THR A 265 13.18 -13.09 0.46
CA THR A 265 12.33 -13.03 1.65
C THR A 265 11.63 -14.37 1.90
N VAL A 266 11.10 -15.03 0.86
CA VAL A 266 10.48 -16.36 0.98
C VAL A 266 11.53 -17.40 1.44
N LYS A 267 12.72 -17.42 0.82
CA LYS A 267 13.81 -18.31 1.22
C LYS A 267 14.18 -18.15 2.70
N SER A 268 14.19 -16.92 3.21
CA SER A 268 14.48 -16.65 4.62
C SER A 268 13.47 -17.33 5.56
N ARG A 269 12.17 -17.33 5.23
CA ARG A 269 11.14 -18.06 5.99
C ARG A 269 11.29 -19.58 5.86
N ILE A 270 11.69 -20.07 4.69
CA ILE A 270 11.98 -21.50 4.51
C ILE A 270 13.16 -21.96 5.38
N VAL A 271 14.20 -21.15 5.55
CA VAL A 271 15.31 -21.44 6.49
C VAL A 271 14.79 -21.66 7.90
N GLU A 272 13.86 -20.83 8.38
CA GLU A 272 13.26 -20.98 9.71
C GLU A 272 12.51 -22.31 9.83
N LEU A 273 11.73 -22.70 8.81
CA LEU A 273 11.04 -23.98 8.77
C LEU A 273 12.01 -25.17 8.79
N VAL A 274 13.11 -25.11 8.04
CA VAL A 274 14.16 -26.15 8.06
C VAL A 274 14.71 -26.33 9.48
N VAL A 275 14.95 -25.22 10.20
CA VAL A 275 15.43 -25.26 11.59
C VAL A 275 14.39 -25.91 12.52
N ILE A 276 13.11 -25.59 12.36
CA ILE A 276 12.03 -26.14 13.20
C ILE A 276 11.84 -27.63 12.93
N ILE A 277 11.77 -28.03 11.66
CA ILE A 277 11.56 -29.41 11.23
C ILE A 277 12.76 -30.28 11.60
N SER A 278 14.00 -29.81 11.39
CA SER A 278 15.21 -30.56 11.74
C SER A 278 15.29 -30.81 13.26
N ARG A 279 14.96 -29.80 14.10
CA ARG A 279 14.87 -29.98 15.55
C ARG A 279 13.76 -30.95 15.94
N ALA A 280 12.59 -30.84 15.31
CA ALA A 280 11.48 -31.76 15.54
C ALA A 280 11.85 -33.21 15.18
N ALA A 281 12.62 -33.40 14.11
CA ALA A 281 13.09 -34.71 13.70
C ALA A 281 14.05 -35.30 14.73
N VAL A 282 14.98 -34.51 15.27
CA VAL A 282 15.87 -34.93 16.37
C VAL A 282 15.05 -35.27 17.63
N ASP A 283 14.05 -34.45 17.98
CA ASP A 283 13.12 -34.74 19.08
C ASP A 283 12.32 -36.04 18.84
N GLY A 284 11.97 -36.33 17.59
CA GLY A 284 11.34 -37.58 17.15
C GLY A 284 12.28 -38.77 17.13
N GLY A 285 13.58 -38.54 17.40
CA GLY A 285 14.60 -39.54 17.55
C GLY A 285 15.59 -39.62 16.39
N ALA A 286 15.50 -38.83 15.33
CA ALA A 286 16.52 -38.84 14.29
C ALA A 286 17.93 -38.54 14.87
N ALA A 287 18.97 -39.15 14.28
CA ALA A 287 20.33 -38.98 14.77
C ALA A 287 20.86 -37.57 14.44
N LEU A 288 21.26 -36.82 15.47
CA LEU A 288 21.66 -35.41 15.33
C LEU A 288 22.76 -35.18 14.28
N ASN A 289 23.77 -36.05 14.23
CA ASN A 289 24.87 -35.93 13.27
C ASN A 289 24.41 -36.06 11.82
N VAL A 290 23.44 -36.93 11.55
CA VAL A 290 22.85 -37.12 10.20
C VAL A 290 22.04 -35.87 9.84
N ILE A 291 21.19 -35.40 10.75
CA ILE A 291 20.37 -34.19 10.53
C ILE A 291 21.22 -32.94 10.28
N LEU A 292 22.36 -32.79 10.96
CA LEU A 292 23.29 -31.68 10.72
C LEU A 292 23.94 -31.72 9.34
N GLN A 293 24.21 -32.92 8.80
CA GLN A 293 24.73 -33.08 7.44
C GLN A 293 23.67 -32.72 6.38
N GLU A 294 22.44 -33.21 6.56
CA GLU A 294 21.30 -32.85 5.69
C GLU A 294 21.07 -31.33 5.68
N ASN A 295 21.07 -30.69 6.86
CA ASN A 295 20.95 -29.23 6.97
C ASN A 295 22.01 -28.48 6.15
N ALA A 296 23.27 -28.93 6.20
CA ALA A 296 24.35 -28.27 5.46
C ALA A 296 24.12 -28.36 3.94
N GLN A 297 23.63 -29.49 3.44
CA GLN A 297 23.28 -29.65 2.03
C GLN A 297 22.08 -28.76 1.66
N PHE A 298 21.05 -28.76 2.49
CA PHE A 298 19.84 -27.96 2.28
C PHE A 298 20.12 -26.46 2.17
N TYR A 299 21.00 -25.91 3.01
CA TYR A 299 21.35 -24.49 2.90
C TYR A 299 22.10 -24.16 1.60
N GLN A 300 22.90 -25.09 1.07
CA GLN A 300 23.58 -24.89 -0.20
C GLN A 300 22.59 -24.92 -1.37
N ASP A 301 21.66 -25.89 -1.37
CA ASP A 301 20.65 -26.04 -2.43
C ASP A 301 19.71 -24.82 -2.47
N LEU A 302 19.30 -24.31 -1.30
CA LEU A 302 18.37 -23.20 -1.18
C LEU A 302 18.89 -21.91 -1.84
N HIS A 303 20.22 -21.69 -1.83
CA HIS A 303 20.84 -20.55 -2.50
C HIS A 303 20.67 -20.58 -4.02
N ALA A 304 20.65 -21.78 -4.63
CA ALA A 304 20.58 -21.95 -6.08
C ALA A 304 19.15 -21.85 -6.66
N ILE A 305 18.12 -21.92 -5.80
CA ILE A 305 16.72 -21.89 -6.23
C ILE A 305 16.34 -20.48 -6.70
N THR A 306 15.63 -20.37 -7.83
CA THR A 306 15.26 -19.07 -8.42
C THR A 306 13.77 -18.91 -8.70
N SER A 307 12.96 -19.95 -8.45
CA SER A 307 11.51 -19.90 -8.58
C SER A 307 10.79 -20.48 -7.37
N THR A 308 9.55 -20.03 -7.16
CA THR A 308 8.66 -20.53 -6.09
C THR A 308 8.26 -21.99 -6.29
N ASP A 309 8.12 -22.43 -7.55
CA ASP A 309 7.76 -23.82 -7.85
C ASP A 309 8.89 -24.80 -7.48
N GLU A 310 10.14 -24.44 -7.81
CA GLU A 310 11.33 -25.17 -7.37
C GLU A 310 11.42 -25.20 -5.84
N LEU A 311 11.13 -24.08 -5.18
CA LEU A 311 11.17 -23.96 -3.73
C LEU A 311 10.13 -24.85 -3.03
N CYS A 312 8.91 -24.93 -3.58
CA CYS A 312 7.86 -25.82 -3.08
C CYS A 312 8.28 -27.29 -3.18
N SER A 313 8.74 -27.71 -4.36
CA SER A 313 9.22 -29.08 -4.60
C SER A 313 10.39 -29.43 -3.68
N TRP A 314 11.33 -28.51 -3.53
CA TRP A 314 12.47 -28.68 -2.63
C TRP A 314 12.05 -28.82 -1.16
N SER A 315 11.10 -28.00 -0.70
CA SER A 315 10.61 -28.04 0.68
C SER A 315 9.91 -29.36 1.01
N GLU A 316 9.14 -29.91 0.06
CA GLU A 316 8.53 -31.23 0.22
C GLU A 316 9.57 -32.34 0.35
N ASN A 317 10.62 -32.30 -0.48
CA ASN A 317 11.71 -33.27 -0.43
C ASN A 317 12.49 -33.18 0.89
N MET A 318 12.77 -31.96 1.37
CA MET A 318 13.43 -31.71 2.65
C MET A 318 12.65 -32.33 3.82
N LEU A 319 11.33 -32.13 3.87
CA LEU A 319 10.49 -32.75 4.90
C LEU A 319 10.50 -34.27 4.78
N ASP A 320 10.42 -34.81 3.55
CA ASP A 320 10.44 -36.26 3.32
C ASP A 320 11.70 -36.90 3.90
N THR A 321 12.87 -36.32 3.62
CA THR A 321 14.17 -36.76 4.12
C THR A 321 14.18 -36.83 5.65
N PHE A 322 13.75 -35.75 6.32
CA PHE A 322 13.70 -35.74 7.79
C PHE A 322 12.74 -36.78 8.35
N MET A 323 11.55 -36.95 7.74
CA MET A 323 10.58 -37.95 8.19
C MET A 323 11.10 -39.38 8.02
N ASN A 324 11.89 -39.65 6.98
CA ASN A 324 12.51 -40.96 6.78
C ASN A 324 13.52 -41.28 7.90
N HIS A 325 14.35 -40.32 8.32
CA HIS A 325 15.27 -40.51 9.44
C HIS A 325 14.56 -40.76 10.78
N VAL A 326 13.42 -40.09 11.03
CA VAL A 326 12.59 -40.34 12.22
C VAL A 326 12.04 -41.77 12.19
N ALA A 327 11.51 -42.20 11.04
CA ALA A 327 10.94 -43.53 10.87
C ALA A 327 12.01 -44.64 11.05
N ASP A 328 13.19 -44.46 10.46
CA ASP A 328 14.28 -45.43 10.50
C ASP A 328 14.75 -45.69 11.94
N ASN A 329 14.97 -44.63 12.73
CA ASN A 329 15.40 -44.84 14.12
C ASN A 329 14.29 -45.45 14.99
N LYS A 330 13.03 -45.06 14.76
CA LYS A 330 11.88 -45.66 15.47
C LYS A 330 11.80 -47.16 15.20
N ASN A 331 12.02 -47.57 13.95
CA ASN A 331 12.06 -48.98 13.56
C ASN A 331 13.23 -49.72 14.21
N GLN A 332 14.42 -49.12 14.25
CA GLN A 332 15.59 -49.70 14.93
C GLN A 332 15.35 -49.89 16.44
N LYS A 333 14.82 -48.87 17.14
CA LYS A 333 14.49 -48.97 18.56
C LYS A 333 13.40 -50.02 18.84
N ASN A 334 12.37 -50.08 18.00
CA ASN A 334 11.33 -51.10 18.11
C ASN A 334 11.92 -52.50 17.96
N LEU A 335 12.83 -52.72 17.00
CA LEU A 335 13.49 -54.00 16.82
C LEU A 335 14.30 -54.41 18.07
N GLN A 336 15.05 -53.48 18.66
CA GLN A 336 15.78 -53.73 19.91
C GLN A 336 14.86 -54.05 21.09
N ALA A 337 13.73 -53.35 21.22
CA ALA A 337 12.75 -53.63 22.26
C ALA A 337 12.11 -55.02 22.10
N ILE A 338 11.79 -55.41 20.86
CA ILE A 338 11.26 -56.74 20.55
C ILE A 338 12.28 -57.83 20.92
N GLN A 339 13.55 -57.64 20.57
CA GLN A 339 14.63 -58.56 20.93
C GLN A 339 14.78 -58.71 22.45
N LYS A 340 14.81 -57.59 23.19
CA LYS A 340 14.88 -57.61 24.67
C LYS A 340 13.66 -58.29 25.30
N ALA A 341 12.45 -58.01 24.81
CA ALA A 341 11.23 -58.67 25.29
C ALA A 341 11.29 -60.19 25.06
N ALA A 342 11.73 -60.62 23.87
CA ALA A 342 11.87 -62.04 23.54
C ALA A 342 12.92 -62.73 24.43
N GLU A 343 14.05 -62.08 24.69
CA GLU A 343 15.08 -62.56 25.61
C GLU A 343 14.59 -62.66 27.06
N TYR A 344 13.87 -61.65 27.54
CA TYR A 344 13.31 -61.66 28.89
C TYR A 344 12.30 -62.78 29.08
N ILE A 345 11.40 -62.99 28.11
CA ILE A 345 10.46 -64.11 28.11
C ILE A 345 11.22 -65.44 28.16
N ARG A 346 12.25 -65.62 27.33
CA ARG A 346 13.08 -66.84 27.34
C ARG A 346 13.82 -67.06 28.64
N LYS A 347 14.27 -66.02 29.34
CA LYS A 347 14.95 -66.15 30.64
C LYS A 347 13.99 -66.44 31.79
N ASN A 348 12.75 -65.99 31.69
CA ASN A 348 11.78 -66.01 32.80
C ASN A 348 10.54 -66.87 32.52
N TYR A 349 10.54 -67.72 31.48
CA TYR A 349 9.35 -68.45 31.02
C TYR A 349 8.67 -69.29 32.11
N ARG A 350 9.43 -69.79 33.10
CA ARG A 350 8.91 -70.60 34.21
C ARG A 350 8.06 -69.79 35.19
N ASN A 351 8.31 -68.50 35.30
CA ASN A 351 7.64 -67.63 36.25
C ASN A 351 6.26 -67.21 35.74
N LYS A 352 5.39 -66.74 36.65
CA LYS A 352 4.13 -66.09 36.28
C LYS A 352 4.43 -64.75 35.64
N LEU A 353 4.52 -64.73 34.30
CA LEU A 353 4.73 -63.53 33.51
C LEU A 353 3.40 -62.96 33.01
N THR A 354 3.23 -61.66 33.22
CA THR A 354 2.18 -60.84 32.63
C THR A 354 2.73 -59.96 31.52
N ILE A 355 1.84 -59.37 30.73
CA ILE A 355 2.24 -58.38 29.71
C ILE A 355 2.90 -57.18 30.39
N ASP A 356 2.43 -56.79 31.58
CA ASP A 356 2.96 -55.66 32.34
C ASP A 356 4.40 -55.91 32.79
N ASP A 357 4.74 -57.13 33.23
CA ASP A 357 6.12 -57.48 33.61
C ASP A 357 7.09 -57.34 32.42
N ILE A 358 6.67 -57.81 31.24
CA ILE A 358 7.49 -57.73 30.03
C ILE A 358 7.62 -56.27 29.56
N ALA A 359 6.55 -55.50 29.67
CA ALA A 359 6.52 -54.09 29.31
C ALA A 359 7.46 -53.26 30.19
N GLN A 360 7.48 -53.53 31.50
CA GLN A 360 8.40 -52.90 32.44
C GLN A 360 9.87 -53.17 32.11
N GLU A 361 10.22 -54.42 31.76
CA GLU A 361 11.61 -54.77 31.40
C GLU A 361 12.13 -54.00 30.18
N VAL A 362 11.27 -53.77 29.19
CA VAL A 362 11.64 -53.03 27.98
C VAL A 362 11.34 -51.54 28.08
N TYR A 363 10.90 -51.04 29.24
CA TYR A 363 10.56 -49.65 29.51
C TYR A 363 9.49 -49.08 28.55
N LEU A 364 8.49 -49.89 28.20
CA LEU A 364 7.39 -49.51 27.31
C LEU A 364 6.03 -49.76 27.98
N SER A 365 4.96 -49.19 27.42
CA SER A 365 3.60 -49.54 27.86
C SER A 365 3.18 -50.91 27.31
N SER A 366 2.37 -51.62 28.07
CA SER A 366 1.84 -52.96 27.73
C SER A 366 1.14 -53.01 26.38
N CYS A 367 0.38 -51.96 26.06
CA CYS A 367 -0.27 -51.81 24.76
C CYS A 367 0.75 -51.64 23.63
N TYR A 368 1.75 -50.78 23.82
CA TYR A 368 2.74 -50.48 22.78
C TYR A 368 3.65 -51.68 22.50
N VAL A 369 4.20 -52.31 23.54
CA VAL A 369 5.06 -53.50 23.38
C VAL A 369 4.28 -54.65 22.72
N SER A 370 3.02 -54.88 23.11
CA SER A 370 2.18 -55.92 22.50
C SER A 370 1.98 -55.69 21.00
N ARG A 371 1.75 -54.42 20.61
CA ARG A 371 1.56 -54.04 19.21
C ARG A 371 2.83 -54.26 18.39
N ILE A 372 3.97 -53.70 18.83
CA ILE A 372 5.23 -53.81 18.08
C ILE A 372 5.72 -55.27 18.03
N PHE A 373 5.53 -56.04 19.10
CA PHE A 373 5.93 -57.45 19.16
C PHE A 373 5.11 -58.30 18.17
N LYS A 374 3.79 -58.11 18.13
CA LYS A 374 2.92 -58.78 17.16
C LYS A 374 3.23 -58.38 15.72
N GLN A 375 3.53 -57.11 15.46
CA GLN A 375 3.93 -56.66 14.13
C GLN A 375 5.29 -57.22 13.70
N GLY A 376 6.26 -57.29 14.61
CA GLY A 376 7.61 -57.74 14.28
C GLY A 376 7.79 -59.25 14.22
N LEU A 377 7.08 -60.03 15.05
CA LEU A 377 7.23 -61.49 15.13
C LEU A 377 5.98 -62.27 14.69
N GLY A 378 4.89 -61.59 14.32
CA GLY A 378 3.65 -62.21 13.84
C GLY A 378 2.80 -62.88 14.92
N CYS A 379 3.20 -62.84 16.19
CA CYS A 379 2.50 -63.46 17.33
C CYS A 379 2.47 -62.53 18.56
N THR A 380 1.52 -62.73 19.45
CA THR A 380 1.43 -61.97 20.71
C THR A 380 2.48 -62.42 21.74
N LEU A 381 2.76 -61.56 22.72
CA LEU A 381 3.68 -61.87 23.83
C LEU A 381 3.32 -63.17 24.57
N MET A 382 2.03 -63.38 24.85
CA MET A 382 1.56 -64.57 25.57
C MET A 382 1.58 -65.83 24.69
N GLU A 383 1.32 -65.69 23.38
CA GLU A 383 1.51 -66.80 22.43
C GLU A 383 2.98 -67.20 22.35
N TYR A 384 3.89 -66.22 22.29
CA TYR A 384 5.33 -66.46 22.27
C TYR A 384 5.81 -67.14 23.56
N LEU A 385 5.39 -66.65 24.74
CA LEU A 385 5.64 -67.33 26.01
C LEU A 385 5.14 -68.77 26.00
N THR A 386 3.92 -68.99 25.51
CA THR A 386 3.31 -70.32 25.44
C THR A 386 4.12 -71.25 24.54
N GLN A 387 4.60 -70.77 23.40
CA GLN A 387 5.47 -71.53 22.50
C GLN A 387 6.78 -71.92 23.19
N ILE A 388 7.44 -70.99 23.88
CA ILE A 388 8.67 -71.28 24.64
C ILE A 388 8.41 -72.35 25.72
N ARG A 389 7.33 -72.23 26.50
CA ARG A 389 6.99 -73.22 27.52
C ARG A 389 6.73 -74.61 26.95
N VAL A 390 6.10 -74.71 25.78
CA VAL A 390 5.85 -76.01 25.12
C VAL A 390 7.15 -76.63 24.58
N GLU A 391 8.05 -75.82 24.00
CA GLU A 391 9.37 -76.32 23.56
C GLU A 391 10.21 -76.85 24.73
N GLU A 392 10.18 -76.18 25.88
CA GLU A 392 10.84 -76.64 27.10
C GLU A 392 10.17 -77.91 27.66
N ALA A 393 8.84 -77.99 27.63
CA ALA A 393 8.10 -79.19 28.02
C ALA A 393 8.44 -80.40 27.15
N LYS A 394 8.59 -80.22 25.82
CA LYS A 394 9.03 -81.29 24.90
C LYS A 394 10.40 -81.83 25.30
N THR A 395 11.29 -80.98 25.79
CA THR A 395 12.61 -81.38 26.27
C THR A 395 12.53 -82.19 27.56
N LEU A 396 11.70 -81.76 28.52
CA LEU A 396 11.50 -82.49 29.79
C LEU A 396 10.76 -83.82 29.62
N LEU A 397 9.78 -83.91 28.70
CA LEU A 397 9.01 -85.14 28.44
C LEU A 397 9.87 -86.30 27.92
N LYS A 398 11.01 -85.99 27.28
CA LYS A 398 11.99 -87.01 26.83
C LYS A 398 12.74 -87.68 27.98
N ASN A 399 12.70 -87.09 29.18
CA ASN A 399 13.36 -87.66 30.35
C ASN A 399 12.36 -88.51 31.17
N PRO A 400 12.61 -89.82 31.33
CA PRO A 400 11.66 -90.72 31.98
C PRO A 400 11.38 -90.35 33.45
N LYS A 401 12.29 -89.62 34.11
CA LYS A 401 12.21 -89.23 35.52
C LYS A 401 11.05 -88.27 35.84
N TYR A 402 10.59 -87.46 34.88
CA TYR A 402 9.54 -86.47 35.11
C TYR A 402 8.18 -86.98 34.67
N ASN A 403 7.19 -86.99 35.54
CA ASN A 403 5.81 -87.28 35.12
C ASN A 403 5.17 -86.05 34.43
N VAL A 404 4.02 -86.24 33.76
CA VAL A 404 3.37 -85.18 32.97
C VAL A 404 2.95 -83.98 33.83
N MET A 405 2.59 -84.19 35.09
CA MET A 405 2.26 -83.10 36.02
C MET A 405 3.50 -82.29 36.38
N GLN A 406 4.61 -82.96 36.71
CA GLN A 406 5.90 -82.31 36.99
C GLN A 406 6.40 -81.51 35.78
N VAL A 407 6.29 -82.06 34.57
CA VAL A 407 6.64 -81.33 33.35
C VAL A 407 5.82 -80.04 33.21
N ALA A 408 4.51 -80.08 33.47
CA ALA A 408 3.66 -78.91 33.37
C ALA A 408 4.16 -77.79 34.31
N GLU A 409 4.44 -78.16 35.56
CA GLU A 409 4.95 -77.25 36.59
C GLU A 409 6.35 -76.71 36.24
N ASP A 410 7.31 -77.59 35.90
CA ASP A 410 8.70 -77.23 35.57
C ASP A 410 8.81 -76.41 34.27
N SER A 411 7.82 -76.50 33.39
CA SER A 411 7.72 -75.70 32.16
C SER A 411 6.97 -74.39 32.35
N GLY A 412 6.49 -74.08 33.57
CA GLY A 412 5.85 -72.82 33.92
C GLY A 412 4.33 -72.76 33.72
N PHE A 413 3.63 -73.89 33.60
CA PHE A 413 2.15 -73.93 33.56
C PHE A 413 1.56 -74.11 34.96
N GLU A 414 0.72 -73.17 35.40
CA GLU A 414 0.02 -73.26 36.70
C GLU A 414 -1.07 -74.36 36.72
N ASP A 415 -1.69 -74.64 35.57
CA ASP A 415 -2.76 -75.64 35.43
C ASP A 415 -2.34 -76.76 34.45
N PRO A 416 -2.12 -78.00 34.94
CA PRO A 416 -1.82 -79.17 34.11
C PRO A 416 -2.90 -79.48 33.06
N GLY A 417 -4.16 -79.15 33.34
CA GLY A 417 -5.27 -79.31 32.40
C GLY A 417 -5.19 -78.32 31.23
N TYR A 418 -4.86 -77.06 31.52
CA TYR A 418 -4.55 -76.06 30.51
C TYR A 418 -3.31 -76.45 29.68
N PHE A 419 -2.23 -76.88 30.32
CA PHE A 419 -1.03 -77.39 29.65
C PHE A 419 -1.36 -78.47 28.62
N THR A 420 -2.12 -79.50 29.01
CA THR A 420 -2.47 -80.62 28.13
C THR A 420 -3.24 -80.16 26.89
N ARG A 421 -4.17 -79.20 27.05
CA ARG A 421 -4.93 -78.63 25.92
C ARG A 421 -4.04 -77.83 24.98
N VAL A 422 -3.18 -76.97 25.53
CA VAL A 422 -2.25 -76.12 24.77
C VAL A 422 -1.21 -76.96 24.02
N PHE A 423 -0.59 -77.93 24.69
CA PHE A 423 0.40 -78.82 24.10
C PHE A 423 -0.21 -79.61 22.95
N LYS A 424 -1.41 -80.20 23.14
CA LYS A 424 -2.12 -80.90 22.06
C LYS A 424 -2.48 -79.98 20.90
N LYS A 425 -2.83 -78.72 21.18
CA LYS A 425 -3.15 -77.74 20.15
C LYS A 425 -1.92 -77.41 19.29
N LEU A 426 -0.74 -77.30 19.89
CA LEU A 426 0.50 -76.93 19.19
C LEU A 426 1.20 -78.13 18.52
N GLU A 427 1.23 -79.29 19.18
CA GLU A 427 1.96 -80.48 18.70
C GLU A 427 1.05 -81.55 18.06
N GLY A 428 -0.27 -81.39 18.13
CA GLY A 428 -1.25 -82.33 17.59
C GLY A 428 -1.52 -83.58 18.45
N ILE A 429 -0.67 -83.89 19.44
CA ILE A 429 -0.81 -85.04 20.34
C ILE A 429 -0.72 -84.63 21.82
N THR A 430 -1.24 -85.46 22.73
CA THR A 430 -1.20 -85.17 24.17
C THR A 430 0.22 -85.32 24.74
N PRO A 431 0.59 -84.61 25.83
CA PRO A 431 1.89 -84.75 26.48
C PRO A 431 2.22 -86.21 26.87
N SER A 432 1.24 -86.97 27.36
CA SER A 432 1.44 -88.39 27.71
C SER A 432 1.80 -89.24 26.50
N ARG A 433 1.13 -89.00 25.36
CA ARG A 433 1.42 -89.71 24.10
C ARG A 433 2.76 -89.26 23.51
N TYR A 434 3.07 -87.97 23.63
CA TYR A 434 4.38 -87.43 23.25
C TYR A 434 5.50 -88.10 24.05
N LYS A 435 5.36 -88.22 25.37
CA LYS A 435 6.30 -88.93 26.25
C LYS A 435 6.44 -90.41 25.89
N GLN A 436 5.34 -91.11 25.62
CA GLN A 436 5.38 -92.51 25.21
C GLN A 436 6.08 -92.72 23.86
N ASN A 437 5.97 -91.77 22.94
CA ASN A 437 6.65 -91.83 21.65
C ASN A 437 8.14 -91.45 21.73
N ALA A 438 8.54 -90.75 22.79
CA ALA A 438 9.89 -90.22 22.98
C ALA A 438 10.79 -91.09 23.84
N LEU A 439 10.21 -92.01 24.62
CA LEU A 439 10.86 -93.07 25.40
C LEU A 439 10.83 -94.38 24.64
#